data_AF-A0A2V8K9W6-F1
#
_entry.id   AF-A0A2V8K9W6-F1
#
_cell.length_a   1.000
_cell.length_b   1.000
_cell.length_c   1.000
_cell.angle_alpha   90.00
_cell.angle_beta   90.00
_cell.angle_gamma   90.00
#
_symmetry.space_group_name_H-M   'P 1'
#
loop_
_entity.id
_entity.type
_entity.pdbx_description
1 polymer ?
#
loop_
_entity_poly.entity_id
_entity_poly.type
_entity_poly.pdbx_seq_one_letter_code
_entity_poly.pdbx_strand_id
1 'polypeptide(L)'
;ESNSTDPLVLLSGIAARTRTLHLGTAIYHIYGRSPVTLGIQSATLQDLSGGRLLLGLGVANKTIAAWHGGTFDRPLRRAREYIEIVRKTAAGERVEYQGEIYSTGQRFQLSWKPSHPTFPVYLAGLGPQMTRLVGQISDGVFINMATPATIREIASRVHAGAVEAGRDPKQVKIIAKVRVSLHSDRAMARSRLRQVLTFYNIADHYRDMLKASGFEAEVNAIQEAFKAGGFKAASTLMTDVYMDKLPVIPATSVKEIKERLQPFVEAGVDRMIVPYVPVTEPVIEDARRFVEAWGNSGSDG
;
A
#
# COMPACT_ATOMS: atom_id res chain seq x y z
N GLU A 1 7.54 -6.19 2.93
CA GLU A 1 7.79 -4.73 2.92
C GLU A 1 8.96 -4.33 3.78
N SER A 2 9.01 -4.74 5.05
CA SER A 2 10.09 -4.35 5.96
C SER A 2 11.15 -5.43 6.22
N ASN A 3 10.94 -6.65 5.72
CA ASN A 3 11.84 -7.79 5.88
C ASN A 3 11.84 -8.72 4.64
N SER A 4 11.49 -8.18 3.47
CA SER A 4 11.43 -8.94 2.21
C SER A 4 12.32 -8.25 1.17
N THR A 5 12.26 -8.70 -0.08
CA THR A 5 13.00 -8.13 -1.21
C THR A 5 12.79 -6.62 -1.33
N ASP A 6 13.85 -5.89 -1.70
CA ASP A 6 13.74 -4.45 -1.93
C ASP A 6 12.85 -4.14 -3.15
N PRO A 7 11.82 -3.29 -2.99
CA PRO A 7 10.87 -3.05 -4.07
C PRO A 7 11.46 -2.22 -5.22
N LEU A 8 12.39 -1.28 -4.99
CA LEU A 8 12.97 -0.49 -6.08
C LEU A 8 13.95 -1.30 -6.92
N VAL A 9 14.67 -2.23 -6.29
CA VAL A 9 15.49 -3.23 -7.02
C VAL A 9 14.59 -4.09 -7.92
N LEU A 10 13.49 -4.62 -7.38
CA LEU A 10 12.54 -5.41 -8.17
C LEU A 10 11.89 -4.59 -9.30
N LEU A 11 11.43 -3.38 -9.01
CA LEU A 11 10.82 -2.50 -10.01
C LEU A 11 11.79 -2.12 -11.12
N SER A 12 13.10 -2.00 -10.84
CA SER A 12 14.11 -1.75 -11.87
C SER A 12 14.22 -2.93 -12.85
N GLY A 13 14.18 -4.17 -12.33
CA GLY A 13 14.12 -5.38 -13.16
C GLY A 13 12.85 -5.44 -14.02
N ILE A 14 11.70 -5.09 -13.46
CA ILE A 14 10.42 -5.03 -14.18
C ILE A 14 10.45 -3.90 -15.23
N ALA A 15 11.01 -2.73 -14.90
CA ALA A 15 11.14 -1.59 -15.81
C ALA A 15 11.89 -1.97 -17.08
N ALA A 16 13.01 -2.69 -16.93
CA ALA A 16 13.82 -3.14 -18.07
C ALA A 16 13.07 -4.08 -19.02
N ARG A 17 12.13 -4.88 -18.50
CA ARG A 17 11.37 -5.90 -19.25
C ARG A 17 10.00 -5.43 -19.72
N THR A 18 9.57 -4.21 -19.39
CA THR A 18 8.23 -3.69 -19.71
C THR A 18 8.32 -2.32 -20.36
N ARG A 19 7.27 -1.89 -21.04
CA ARG A 19 7.22 -0.59 -21.74
C ARG A 19 6.03 0.28 -21.34
N THR A 20 4.92 -0.32 -20.91
CA THR A 20 3.65 0.38 -20.69
C THR A 20 3.14 0.29 -19.26
N LEU A 21 3.54 -0.73 -18.49
CA LEU A 21 3.04 -0.94 -17.14
C LEU A 21 3.51 0.16 -16.19
N HIS A 22 2.59 0.77 -15.45
CA HIS A 22 2.97 1.58 -14.30
C HIS A 22 3.66 0.71 -13.25
N LEU A 23 4.66 1.27 -12.59
CA LEU A 23 5.53 0.58 -11.63
C LEU A 23 5.36 1.25 -10.28
N GLY A 24 4.96 0.51 -9.25
CA GLY A 24 4.66 1.16 -7.98
C GLY A 24 4.97 0.35 -6.74
N THR A 25 5.15 1.08 -5.64
CA THR A 25 5.28 0.53 -4.30
C THR A 25 3.94 0.63 -3.58
N ALA A 26 3.57 -0.38 -2.78
CA ALA A 26 2.27 -0.42 -2.10
C ALA A 26 2.41 -1.02 -0.69
N ILE A 27 3.28 -0.46 0.16
CA ILE A 27 4.03 0.82 0.12
C ILE A 27 5.54 0.66 0.37
N TYR A 28 6.31 1.74 0.27
CA TYR A 28 7.68 1.84 0.77
C TYR A 28 7.67 2.59 2.11
N HIS A 29 8.35 2.08 3.15
CA HIS A 29 8.37 2.79 4.44
C HIS A 29 9.48 3.85 4.53
N ILE A 30 9.17 4.99 5.12
CA ILE A 30 10.06 6.17 5.18
C ILE A 30 11.32 6.00 6.05
N TYR A 31 11.43 4.88 6.77
CA TYR A 31 12.59 4.55 7.61
C TYR A 31 13.68 3.77 6.88
N GLY A 32 13.38 3.17 5.73
CA GLY A 32 14.32 2.27 5.07
C GLY A 32 15.52 2.99 4.46
N ARG A 33 15.35 4.27 4.11
CA ARG A 33 16.33 5.12 3.43
C ARG A 33 16.13 6.58 3.81
N SER A 34 17.19 7.37 3.74
CA SER A 34 17.06 8.83 3.81
C SER A 34 16.16 9.33 2.64
N PRO A 35 15.44 10.45 2.81
CA PRO A 35 14.61 10.98 1.73
C PRO A 35 15.43 11.39 0.50
N VAL A 36 16.69 11.82 0.68
CA VAL A 36 17.62 12.10 -0.43
C VAL A 36 17.91 10.82 -1.21
N THR A 37 18.25 9.72 -0.53
CA THR A 37 18.49 8.44 -1.21
C THR A 37 17.25 7.97 -1.98
N LEU A 38 16.06 8.06 -1.39
CA LEU A 38 14.84 7.67 -2.11
C LEU A 38 14.53 8.59 -3.28
N GLY A 39 14.82 9.89 -3.17
CA GLY A 39 14.71 10.83 -4.29
C GLY A 39 15.63 10.49 -5.46
N ILE A 40 16.91 10.16 -5.19
CA ILE A 40 17.88 9.68 -6.20
C ILE A 40 17.33 8.42 -6.89
N GLN A 41 16.86 7.45 -6.10
CA GLN A 41 16.32 6.20 -6.63
C GLN A 41 15.05 6.42 -7.47
N SER A 42 14.19 7.35 -7.05
CA SER A 42 12.95 7.67 -7.77
C SER A 42 13.24 8.34 -9.11
N ALA A 43 14.16 9.31 -9.15
CA ALA A 43 14.61 9.91 -10.42
C ALA A 43 15.24 8.88 -11.36
N THR A 44 16.09 8.00 -10.81
CA THR A 44 16.74 6.94 -11.59
C THR A 44 15.71 5.98 -12.19
N LEU A 45 14.74 5.54 -11.39
CA LEU A 45 13.67 4.63 -11.87
C LEU A 45 12.73 5.33 -12.85
N GLN A 46 12.47 6.63 -12.68
CA GLN A 46 11.70 7.42 -13.63
C GLN A 46 12.37 7.49 -14.99
N ASP A 47 13.66 7.83 -15.04
CA ASP A 47 14.42 7.85 -16.29
C ASP A 47 14.53 6.46 -16.92
N LEU A 48 14.80 5.41 -16.11
CA LEU A 48 14.88 4.02 -16.58
C LEU A 48 13.54 3.51 -17.13
N SER A 49 12.43 3.91 -16.52
CA SER A 49 11.10 3.42 -16.89
C SER A 49 10.43 4.27 -17.96
N GLY A 50 10.91 5.47 -18.26
CA GLY A 50 10.22 6.42 -19.13
C GLY A 50 9.01 7.07 -18.44
N GLY A 51 9.12 7.37 -17.15
CA GLY A 51 8.12 8.14 -16.41
C GLY A 51 6.97 7.32 -15.79
N ARG A 52 7.16 6.02 -15.52
CA ARG A 52 6.08 5.10 -15.12
C ARG A 52 5.92 4.85 -13.62
N LEU A 53 6.67 5.54 -12.76
CA LEU A 53 6.66 5.34 -11.31
C LEU A 53 5.38 5.86 -10.64
N LEU A 54 4.82 5.05 -9.74
CA LEU A 54 3.78 5.35 -8.77
C LEU A 54 4.33 5.09 -7.36
N LEU A 55 4.81 6.13 -6.66
CA LEU A 55 5.51 5.94 -5.38
C LEU A 55 4.51 5.87 -4.21
N GLY A 56 4.19 4.68 -3.74
CA GLY A 56 3.47 4.49 -2.48
C GLY A 56 4.40 4.57 -1.27
N LEU A 57 4.05 5.37 -0.27
CA LEU A 57 4.83 5.60 0.96
C LEU A 57 3.99 5.32 2.21
N GLY A 58 4.67 5.08 3.33
CA GLY A 58 4.02 5.16 4.63
C GLY A 58 4.96 5.18 5.82
N VAL A 59 4.37 5.52 6.96
CA VAL A 59 5.10 5.80 8.19
C VAL A 59 5.52 4.55 8.95
N ALA A 60 5.06 3.35 8.56
CA ALA A 60 5.33 2.10 9.27
C ALA A 60 4.95 2.18 10.78
N ASN A 61 5.71 1.52 11.65
CA ASN A 61 5.46 1.41 13.09
C ASN A 61 6.77 1.41 13.90
N LYS A 62 6.65 1.38 15.23
CA LYS A 62 7.78 1.39 16.18
C LYS A 62 8.82 0.30 15.89
N THR A 63 8.37 -0.93 15.63
CA THR A 63 9.23 -2.08 15.37
C THR A 63 10.07 -1.87 14.11
N ILE A 64 9.43 -1.44 13.02
CA ILE A 64 10.12 -1.19 11.74
C ILE A 64 11.09 -0.02 11.88
N ALA A 65 10.70 1.07 12.56
CA ALA A 65 11.62 2.19 12.81
C ALA A 65 12.88 1.70 13.53
N ALA A 66 12.73 0.88 14.57
CA ALA A 66 13.85 0.33 15.34
C ALA A 66 14.79 -0.56 14.51
N TRP A 67 14.26 -1.36 13.57
CA TRP A 67 15.09 -2.16 12.65
C TRP A 67 16.05 -1.32 11.81
N HIS A 68 15.71 -0.06 11.57
CA HIS A 68 16.53 0.90 10.83
C HIS A 68 17.26 1.90 11.74
N GLY A 69 17.35 1.61 13.04
CA GLY A 69 18.00 2.47 14.02
C GLY A 69 17.27 3.79 14.27
N GLY A 70 16.01 3.90 13.86
CA GLY A 70 15.20 5.09 13.97
C GLY A 70 14.21 5.05 15.15
N THR A 71 13.77 6.23 15.57
CA THR A 71 12.69 6.41 16.52
C THR A 71 11.37 6.66 15.79
N PHE A 72 10.30 6.00 16.24
CA PHE A 72 8.96 6.27 15.74
C PHE A 72 8.32 7.45 16.49
N ASP A 73 8.62 8.65 16.02
CA ASP A 73 8.15 9.93 16.55
C ASP A 73 7.57 10.81 15.42
N ARG A 74 6.61 11.67 15.80
CA ARG A 74 6.03 12.72 14.93
C ARG A 74 5.74 12.24 13.48
N PRO A 75 4.99 11.13 13.29
CA PRO A 75 4.84 10.48 11.98
C PRO A 75 4.24 11.40 10.90
N LEU A 76 3.33 12.32 11.28
CA LEU A 76 2.74 13.30 10.38
C LEU A 76 3.79 14.29 9.84
N ARG A 77 4.62 14.85 10.74
CA ARG A 77 5.69 15.77 10.37
C ARG A 77 6.73 15.07 9.51
N ARG A 78 7.16 13.88 9.93
CA ARG A 78 8.13 13.06 9.20
C ARG A 78 7.66 12.75 7.78
N ALA A 79 6.40 12.33 7.58
CA ALA A 79 5.86 12.07 6.25
C ALA A 79 5.87 13.31 5.35
N ARG A 80 5.50 14.48 5.89
CA ARG A 80 5.51 15.76 5.16
C ARG A 80 6.91 16.11 4.66
N GLU A 81 7.87 16.20 5.57
CA GLU A 81 9.24 16.57 5.22
C GLU A 81 9.90 15.55 4.28
N TYR A 82 9.63 14.26 4.51
CA TYR A 82 10.17 13.19 3.68
C TYR A 82 9.68 13.30 2.23
N ILE A 83 8.38 13.51 2.01
CA ILE A 83 7.80 13.67 0.67
C ILE A 83 8.33 14.92 -0.02
N GLU A 84 8.43 16.03 0.70
CA GLU A 84 8.97 17.28 0.16
C GLU A 84 10.42 17.10 -0.33
N ILE A 85 11.29 16.49 0.49
CA ILE A 85 12.69 16.25 0.10
C ILE A 85 12.78 15.25 -1.06
N VAL A 86 11.99 14.18 -1.05
CA VAL A 86 11.97 13.18 -2.15
C VAL A 86 11.60 13.83 -3.46
N ARG A 87 10.54 14.65 -3.49
CA ARG A 87 10.09 15.35 -4.71
C ARG A 87 11.14 16.34 -5.21
N LYS A 88 11.70 17.19 -4.34
CA LYS A 88 12.76 18.14 -4.71
C LYS A 88 13.98 17.44 -5.29
N THR A 89 14.45 16.40 -4.60
CA THR A 89 15.58 15.59 -5.02
C THR A 89 15.31 15.01 -6.41
N ALA A 90 14.16 14.37 -6.60
CA ALA A 90 13.87 13.67 -7.84
C ALA A 90 13.56 14.60 -9.02
N ALA A 91 13.16 15.84 -8.75
CA ALA A 91 13.04 16.88 -9.76
C ALA A 91 14.40 17.45 -10.23
N GLY A 92 15.51 17.03 -9.61
CA GLY A 92 16.84 17.56 -9.88
C GLY A 92 17.06 18.97 -9.32
N GLU A 93 16.19 19.42 -8.41
CA GLU A 93 16.35 20.71 -7.72
C GLU A 93 17.54 20.66 -6.75
N ARG A 94 18.07 21.84 -6.43
CA ARG A 94 19.02 21.97 -5.32
C ARG A 94 18.27 21.75 -4.00
N VAL A 95 18.70 20.74 -3.23
CA VAL A 95 18.08 20.35 -1.97
C VAL A 95 18.88 20.94 -0.81
N GLU A 96 18.31 21.98 -0.22
CA GLU A 96 18.73 22.57 1.04
C GLU A 96 17.48 22.63 1.92
N TYR A 97 17.39 21.71 2.88
CA TYR A 97 16.21 21.51 3.71
C TYR A 97 16.57 21.67 5.19
N GLN A 98 15.81 22.49 5.91
CA GLN A 98 15.94 22.72 7.35
C GLN A 98 14.56 22.51 8.00
N GLY A 99 14.25 21.24 8.28
CA GLY A 99 13.02 20.83 8.94
C GLY A 99 13.21 20.51 10.42
N GLU A 100 12.12 20.11 11.06
CA GLU A 100 12.09 19.61 12.44
C GLU A 100 12.61 18.17 12.55
N ILE A 101 12.57 17.40 11.46
CA ILE A 101 12.99 16.00 11.42
C ILE A 101 14.23 15.81 10.56
N TYR A 102 14.27 16.44 9.39
CA TYR A 102 15.35 16.28 8.41
C TYR A 102 16.11 17.58 8.19
N SER A 103 17.44 17.47 8.11
CA SER A 103 18.33 18.52 7.63
C SER A 103 19.28 17.92 6.61
N THR A 104 19.34 18.49 5.41
CA THR A 104 20.15 17.92 4.30
C THR A 104 21.52 18.58 4.13
N GLY A 105 21.91 19.48 5.05
CA GLY A 105 23.08 20.33 4.87
C GLY A 105 22.91 21.28 3.66
N GLN A 106 24.02 21.71 3.06
CA GLN A 106 24.02 22.65 1.94
C GLN A 106 24.38 21.97 0.61
N ARG A 107 23.83 22.49 -0.49
CA ARG A 107 24.28 22.25 -1.88
C ARG A 107 24.15 20.82 -2.44
N PHE A 108 23.27 19.98 -1.92
CA PHE A 108 22.97 18.73 -2.61
C PHE A 108 22.19 19.01 -3.91
N GLN A 109 22.60 18.41 -5.03
CA GLN A 109 21.85 18.37 -6.28
C GLN A 109 22.23 17.10 -7.05
N LEU A 110 21.30 16.55 -7.85
CA LEU A 110 21.63 15.44 -8.74
C LEU A 110 22.72 15.86 -9.74
N SER A 111 23.65 14.95 -10.04
CA SER A 111 24.71 15.17 -11.03
C SER A 111 24.22 15.11 -12.48
N TRP A 112 22.94 14.82 -12.69
CA TRP A 112 22.28 14.81 -14.00
C TRP A 112 20.93 15.54 -13.91
N LYS A 113 20.41 15.94 -15.07
CA LYS A 113 19.06 16.48 -15.20
C LYS A 113 18.08 15.33 -15.50
N PRO A 114 17.11 15.03 -14.61
CA PRO A 114 16.12 13.99 -14.86
C PRO A 114 15.27 14.30 -16.09
N SER A 115 15.00 13.29 -16.91
CA SER A 115 14.12 13.40 -18.08
C SER A 115 12.65 13.35 -17.69
N HIS A 116 12.34 12.66 -16.59
CA HIS A 116 10.99 12.52 -16.03
C HIS A 116 10.94 12.98 -14.56
N PRO A 117 10.97 14.30 -14.30
CA PRO A 117 11.22 14.87 -12.96
C PRO A 117 10.05 14.75 -11.97
N THR A 118 8.88 14.26 -12.39
CA THR A 118 7.66 14.20 -11.57
C THR A 118 7.05 12.81 -11.58
N PHE A 119 6.40 12.42 -10.49
CA PHE A 119 5.65 11.17 -10.36
C PHE A 119 4.61 11.30 -9.24
N PRO A 120 3.50 10.54 -9.31
CA PRO A 120 2.53 10.47 -8.22
C PRO A 120 3.13 9.85 -6.96
N VAL A 121 2.88 10.48 -5.82
CA VAL A 121 3.17 9.99 -4.47
C VAL A 121 1.86 9.66 -3.77
N TYR A 122 1.69 8.39 -3.41
CA TYR A 122 0.53 7.91 -2.66
C TYR A 122 0.93 7.64 -1.21
N LEU A 123 0.28 8.29 -0.25
CA LEU A 123 0.61 8.09 1.16
C LEU A 123 -0.41 7.17 1.83
N ALA A 124 0.06 6.12 2.50
CA ALA A 124 -0.80 5.26 3.30
C ALA A 124 -1.36 6.02 4.51
N GLY A 125 -2.68 5.97 4.68
CA GLY A 125 -3.36 6.64 5.77
C GLY A 125 -4.72 6.04 6.07
N LEU A 126 -4.98 5.78 7.35
CA LEU A 126 -6.25 5.22 7.84
C LEU A 126 -6.87 6.12 8.93
N GLY A 127 -6.04 6.59 9.86
CA GLY A 127 -6.47 7.44 10.97
C GLY A 127 -6.78 8.89 10.55
N PRO A 128 -7.65 9.61 11.28
CA PRO A 128 -8.18 10.91 10.86
C PRO A 128 -7.13 11.97 10.51
N GLN A 129 -6.11 12.12 11.35
CA GLN A 129 -5.05 13.11 11.14
C GLN A 129 -4.19 12.78 9.91
N MET A 130 -3.84 11.51 9.73
CA MET A 130 -3.06 11.07 8.56
C MET A 130 -3.87 11.25 7.28
N THR A 131 -5.16 10.91 7.28
CA THR A 131 -6.02 11.07 6.10
C THR A 131 -6.20 12.53 5.69
N ARG A 132 -6.30 13.48 6.64
CA ARG A 132 -6.28 14.91 6.31
C ARG A 132 -4.93 15.33 5.74
N LEU A 133 -3.82 14.92 6.36
CA LEU A 133 -2.47 15.22 5.87
C LEU A 133 -2.27 14.74 4.43
N VAL A 134 -2.70 13.51 4.12
CA VAL A 134 -2.64 12.92 2.76
C VAL A 134 -3.27 13.86 1.72
N GLY A 135 -4.47 14.38 2.02
CA GLY A 135 -5.15 15.37 1.18
C GLY A 135 -4.35 16.65 0.97
N GLN A 136 -3.59 17.08 1.97
CA GLN A 136 -2.78 18.30 1.89
C GLN A 136 -1.50 18.12 1.06
N ILE A 137 -0.82 16.96 1.13
CA ILE A 137 0.58 16.84 0.65
C ILE A 137 0.82 15.83 -0.48
N SER A 138 -0.09 14.88 -0.70
CA SER A 138 0.16 13.75 -1.61
C SER A 138 -0.77 13.76 -2.82
N ASP A 139 -0.50 12.93 -3.81
CA ASP A 139 -1.33 12.76 -5.02
C ASP A 139 -2.47 11.76 -4.79
N GLY A 140 -2.49 11.11 -3.63
CA GLY A 140 -3.58 10.23 -3.25
C GLY A 140 -3.32 9.43 -1.97
N VAL A 141 -4.39 8.82 -1.47
CA VAL A 141 -4.33 7.90 -0.34
C VAL A 141 -4.14 6.48 -0.82
N PHE A 142 -3.30 5.73 -0.11
CA PHE A 142 -3.25 4.28 -0.22
C PHE A 142 -3.95 3.63 0.98
N ILE A 143 -4.98 2.82 0.70
CA ILE A 143 -5.85 2.20 1.70
C ILE A 143 -5.71 0.67 1.63
N ASN A 144 -5.41 0.05 2.76
CA ASN A 144 -5.39 -1.41 2.91
C ASN A 144 -6.31 -1.80 4.07
N MET A 145 -6.93 -2.97 3.98
CA MET A 145 -7.81 -3.53 5.02
C MET A 145 -9.02 -2.64 5.38
N ALA A 146 -9.62 -1.98 4.39
CA ALA A 146 -10.83 -1.17 4.58
C ALA A 146 -12.02 -1.72 3.78
N THR A 147 -13.22 -1.61 4.34
CA THR A 147 -14.48 -1.88 3.65
C THR A 147 -14.87 -0.72 2.74
N PRO A 148 -15.83 -0.88 1.79
CA PRO A 148 -16.37 0.22 1.01
C PRO A 148 -16.89 1.40 1.86
N ALA A 149 -17.52 1.13 3.01
CA ALA A 149 -17.98 2.17 3.92
C ALA A 149 -16.80 2.96 4.52
N THR A 150 -15.79 2.25 5.03
CA THR A 150 -14.57 2.86 5.57
C THR A 150 -13.80 3.66 4.51
N ILE A 151 -13.79 3.20 3.25
CA ILE A 151 -13.18 3.93 2.14
C ILE A 151 -13.86 5.27 1.92
N ARG A 152 -15.20 5.33 1.93
CA ARG A 152 -15.95 6.59 1.81
C ARG A 152 -15.60 7.57 2.92
N GLU A 153 -15.49 7.09 4.15
CA GLU A 153 -15.08 7.92 5.29
C GLU A 153 -13.66 8.46 5.14
N ILE A 154 -12.72 7.61 4.74
CA ILE A 154 -11.33 8.00 4.49
C ILE A 154 -11.27 9.03 3.35
N ALA A 155 -11.94 8.76 2.22
CA ALA A 155 -11.99 9.66 1.08
C ALA A 155 -12.54 11.04 1.46
N SER A 156 -13.60 11.09 2.29
CA SER A 156 -14.14 12.34 2.81
C SER A 156 -13.10 13.14 3.61
N ARG A 157 -12.35 12.50 4.50
CA ARG A 157 -11.29 13.17 5.29
C ARG A 157 -10.11 13.63 4.41
N VAL A 158 -9.76 12.83 3.40
CA VAL A 158 -8.72 13.18 2.41
C VAL A 158 -9.15 14.40 1.60
N HIS A 159 -10.38 14.42 1.08
CA HIS A 159 -10.91 15.58 0.35
C HIS A 159 -10.98 16.83 1.22
N ALA A 160 -11.40 16.70 2.49
CA ALA A 160 -11.36 17.82 3.43
C ALA A 160 -9.94 18.38 3.62
N GLY A 161 -8.95 17.51 3.77
CA GLY A 161 -7.54 17.91 3.82
C GLY A 161 -7.04 18.60 2.55
N ALA A 162 -7.50 18.16 1.37
CA ALA A 162 -7.19 18.82 0.11
C ALA A 162 -7.74 20.24 0.06
N VAL A 163 -9.01 20.42 0.45
CA VAL A 163 -9.66 21.74 0.52
C VAL A 163 -8.96 22.67 1.50
N GLU A 164 -8.57 22.19 2.68
CA GLU A 164 -7.79 22.97 3.67
C GLU A 164 -6.47 23.49 3.11
N ALA A 165 -5.84 22.73 2.20
CA ALA A 165 -4.60 23.12 1.53
C ALA A 165 -4.82 23.94 0.24
N GLY A 166 -6.07 24.32 -0.08
CA GLY A 166 -6.40 25.04 -1.32
C GLY A 166 -6.23 24.20 -2.59
N ARG A 167 -6.29 22.87 -2.48
CA ARG A 167 -6.16 21.93 -3.60
C ARG A 167 -7.53 21.43 -4.06
N ASP A 168 -7.65 21.09 -5.34
CA ASP A 168 -8.84 20.40 -5.85
C ASP A 168 -8.90 18.97 -5.29
N PRO A 169 -9.92 18.61 -4.49
CA PRO A 169 -10.03 17.27 -3.93
C PRO A 169 -10.12 16.17 -5.00
N LYS A 170 -10.63 16.46 -6.21
CA LYS A 170 -10.74 15.48 -7.30
C LYS A 170 -9.40 15.04 -7.88
N GLN A 171 -8.33 15.80 -7.62
CA GLN A 171 -6.98 15.46 -8.01
C GLN A 171 -6.30 14.50 -7.02
N VAL A 172 -6.86 14.32 -5.82
CA VAL A 172 -6.31 13.41 -4.81
C VAL A 172 -6.93 12.04 -4.96
N LYS A 173 -6.16 11.09 -5.48
CA LYS A 173 -6.67 9.76 -5.85
C LYS A 173 -6.88 8.83 -4.66
N ILE A 174 -7.90 7.99 -4.75
CA ILE A 174 -8.19 6.94 -3.78
C ILE A 174 -7.71 5.61 -4.33
N ILE A 175 -6.66 5.03 -3.72
CA ILE A 175 -6.16 3.71 -4.05
C ILE A 175 -6.55 2.73 -2.95
N ALA A 176 -7.17 1.61 -3.30
CA ALA A 176 -7.51 0.56 -2.36
C ALA A 176 -6.87 -0.78 -2.74
N LYS A 177 -6.67 -1.64 -1.75
CA LYS A 177 -6.09 -2.97 -1.90
C LYS A 177 -7.05 -4.06 -1.42
N VAL A 178 -7.42 -4.97 -2.31
CA VAL A 178 -8.30 -6.11 -2.03
C VAL A 178 -7.60 -7.39 -2.47
N ARG A 179 -7.34 -8.31 -1.53
CA ARG A 179 -6.62 -9.55 -1.81
C ARG A 179 -7.55 -10.60 -2.38
N VAL A 180 -7.06 -11.36 -3.36
CA VAL A 180 -7.88 -12.35 -4.05
C VAL A 180 -7.15 -13.67 -4.15
N SER A 181 -7.90 -14.76 -4.07
CA SER A 181 -7.45 -16.11 -4.44
C SER A 181 -8.48 -16.69 -5.38
N LEU A 182 -8.03 -17.48 -6.36
CA LEU A 182 -8.86 -18.06 -7.40
C LEU A 182 -8.65 -19.57 -7.44
N HIS A 183 -9.72 -20.34 -7.25
CA HIS A 183 -9.71 -21.79 -7.37
C HIS A 183 -11.13 -22.31 -7.60
N SER A 184 -11.31 -23.40 -8.36
CA SER A 184 -12.64 -23.99 -8.63
C SER A 184 -13.34 -24.42 -7.32
N ASP A 185 -12.58 -24.90 -6.35
CA ASP A 185 -13.01 -25.04 -4.95
C ASP A 185 -12.75 -23.76 -4.15
N ARG A 186 -13.83 -23.04 -3.79
CA ARG A 186 -13.78 -21.82 -2.97
C ARG A 186 -13.14 -22.05 -1.61
N ALA A 187 -13.28 -23.23 -1.00
CA ALA A 187 -12.72 -23.52 0.31
C ALA A 187 -11.18 -23.48 0.26
N MET A 188 -10.58 -23.97 -0.84
CA MET A 188 -9.13 -23.89 -1.06
C MET A 188 -8.66 -22.44 -1.24
N ALA A 189 -9.36 -21.64 -2.07
CA ALA A 189 -9.06 -20.22 -2.23
C ALA A 189 -9.16 -19.47 -0.89
N ARG A 190 -10.19 -19.77 -0.09
CA ARG A 190 -10.39 -19.19 1.23
C ARG A 190 -9.27 -19.58 2.20
N SER A 191 -8.84 -20.83 2.20
CA SER A 191 -7.78 -21.32 3.09
C SER A 191 -6.48 -20.52 2.99
N ARG A 192 -6.09 -20.12 1.77
CA ARG A 192 -4.90 -19.27 1.57
C ARG A 192 -5.09 -17.85 2.09
N LEU A 193 -6.23 -17.24 1.80
CA LEU A 193 -6.55 -15.90 2.31
C LEU A 193 -6.64 -15.89 3.84
N ARG A 194 -7.10 -17.00 4.45
CA ARG A 194 -7.14 -17.17 5.90
C ARG A 194 -5.77 -16.97 6.52
N GLN A 195 -4.74 -17.63 5.98
CA GLN A 195 -3.36 -17.47 6.45
C GLN A 195 -2.94 -15.99 6.38
N VAL A 196 -3.17 -15.32 5.24
CA VAL A 196 -2.80 -13.91 5.11
C VAL A 196 -3.53 -13.03 6.14
N LEU A 197 -4.82 -13.22 6.35
CA LEU A 197 -5.61 -12.45 7.31
C LEU A 197 -5.21 -12.70 8.76
N THR A 198 -4.81 -13.92 9.12
CA THR A 198 -4.29 -14.23 10.45
C THR A 198 -3.08 -13.35 10.80
N PHE A 199 -2.14 -13.14 9.87
CA PHE A 199 -1.02 -12.22 10.09
C PHE A 199 -1.49 -10.78 10.39
N TYR A 200 -2.48 -10.27 9.66
CA TYR A 200 -3.02 -8.92 9.87
C TYR A 200 -3.72 -8.75 11.22
N ASN A 201 -4.28 -9.82 11.78
CA ASN A 201 -4.93 -9.80 13.09
C ASN A 201 -3.93 -9.86 14.26
N ILE A 202 -2.70 -10.31 14.00
CA ILE A 202 -1.62 -10.39 14.99
C ILE A 202 -0.77 -9.11 14.97
N ALA A 203 -0.54 -8.52 13.80
CA ALA A 203 0.31 -7.35 13.64
C ALA A 203 -0.27 -6.10 14.34
N ASP A 204 0.52 -5.45 15.20
CA ASP A 204 0.09 -4.41 16.14
C ASP A 204 -0.88 -3.36 15.55
N HIS A 205 -0.46 -2.65 14.50
CA HIS A 205 -1.26 -1.56 13.94
C HIS A 205 -2.59 -2.04 13.34
N TYR A 206 -2.58 -3.17 12.63
CA TYR A 206 -3.78 -3.68 11.97
C TYR A 206 -4.73 -4.35 12.95
N ARG A 207 -4.19 -5.02 13.97
CA ARG A 207 -4.95 -5.50 15.11
C ARG A 207 -5.76 -4.37 15.75
N ASP A 208 -5.08 -3.29 16.16
CA ASP A 208 -5.73 -2.18 16.86
C ASP A 208 -6.79 -1.50 15.97
N MET A 209 -6.52 -1.39 14.67
CA MET A 209 -7.49 -0.91 13.69
C MET A 209 -8.72 -1.84 13.56
N LEU A 210 -8.53 -3.16 13.50
CA LEU A 210 -9.62 -4.13 13.40
C LEU A 210 -10.49 -4.13 14.65
N LYS A 211 -9.89 -3.99 15.85
CA LYS A 211 -10.62 -3.78 17.11
C LYS A 211 -11.50 -2.54 17.04
N ALA A 212 -10.92 -1.40 16.63
CA ALA A 212 -11.66 -0.15 16.46
C ALA A 212 -12.75 -0.21 15.38
N SER A 213 -12.68 -1.21 14.48
CA SER A 213 -13.67 -1.47 13.43
C SER A 213 -14.77 -2.45 13.86
N GLY A 214 -14.85 -2.79 15.15
CA GLY A 214 -15.90 -3.65 15.71
C GLY A 214 -15.59 -5.14 15.75
N PHE A 215 -14.34 -5.55 15.49
CA PHE A 215 -13.91 -6.96 15.51
C PHE A 215 -13.09 -7.31 16.75
N GLU A 216 -13.32 -6.61 17.86
CA GLU A 216 -12.50 -6.76 19.05
C GLU A 216 -12.51 -8.18 19.62
N ALA A 217 -13.68 -8.82 19.65
CA ALA A 217 -13.83 -10.19 20.14
C ALA A 217 -13.04 -11.19 19.29
N GLU A 218 -13.19 -11.14 17.97
CA GLU A 218 -12.50 -12.02 17.03
C GLU A 218 -10.98 -11.82 17.10
N VAL A 219 -10.54 -10.55 17.11
CA VAL A 219 -9.12 -10.20 17.19
C VAL A 219 -8.52 -10.71 18.52
N ASN A 220 -9.17 -10.47 19.66
CA ASN A 220 -8.69 -10.93 20.96
C ASN A 220 -8.56 -12.46 21.00
N ALA A 221 -9.57 -13.19 20.49
CA ALA A 221 -9.54 -14.65 20.46
C ALA A 221 -8.37 -15.18 19.59
N ILE A 222 -8.16 -14.60 18.41
CA ILE A 222 -7.03 -14.95 17.52
C ILE A 222 -5.69 -14.69 18.21
N GLN A 223 -5.55 -13.58 18.95
CA GLN A 223 -4.31 -13.28 19.68
C GLN A 223 -4.02 -14.28 20.79
N GLU A 224 -5.02 -14.65 21.58
CA GLU A 224 -4.83 -15.62 22.65
C GLU A 224 -4.49 -17.00 22.09
N ALA A 225 -5.15 -17.43 21.00
CA ALA A 225 -4.77 -18.65 20.31
C ALA A 225 -3.35 -18.59 19.72
N PHE A 226 -2.91 -17.43 19.24
CA PHE A 226 -1.54 -17.24 18.78
C PHE A 226 -0.52 -17.40 19.92
N LYS A 227 -0.80 -16.83 21.09
CA LYS A 227 0.07 -16.98 22.27
C LYS A 227 0.12 -18.43 22.77
N ALA A 228 -1.01 -19.13 22.75
CA ALA A 228 -1.13 -20.49 23.28
C ALA A 228 -0.59 -21.58 22.33
N GLY A 229 -0.79 -21.43 21.02
CA GLY A 229 -0.53 -22.49 20.04
C GLY A 229 0.06 -22.01 18.71
N GLY A 230 0.58 -20.78 18.68
CA GLY A 230 1.21 -20.20 17.51
C GLY A 230 0.25 -19.95 16.34
N PHE A 231 0.84 -19.75 15.16
CA PHE A 231 0.10 -19.33 13.97
C PHE A 231 -0.98 -20.31 13.54
N LYS A 232 -0.74 -21.62 13.68
CA LYS A 232 -1.71 -22.65 13.31
C LYS A 232 -2.98 -22.54 14.16
N ALA A 233 -2.85 -22.41 15.48
CA ALA A 233 -3.99 -22.22 16.38
C ALA A 233 -4.72 -20.89 16.12
N ALA A 234 -3.98 -19.81 15.89
CA ALA A 234 -4.56 -18.51 15.53
C ALA A 234 -5.39 -18.59 14.23
N SER A 235 -4.92 -19.35 13.25
CA SER A 235 -5.58 -19.46 11.96
C SER A 235 -6.93 -20.17 12.02
N THR A 236 -7.15 -21.09 12.96
CA THR A 236 -8.44 -21.80 13.08
C THR A 236 -9.57 -20.90 13.58
N LEU A 237 -9.24 -19.80 14.27
CA LEU A 237 -10.21 -18.81 14.75
C LEU A 237 -10.58 -17.75 13.70
N MET A 238 -9.91 -17.74 12.55
CA MET A 238 -10.27 -16.91 11.41
C MET A 238 -11.45 -17.55 10.65
N THR A 239 -12.66 -17.36 11.19
CA THR A 239 -13.90 -17.96 10.65
C THR A 239 -14.32 -17.34 9.33
N ASP A 240 -15.12 -18.07 8.55
CA ASP A 240 -15.62 -17.60 7.26
C ASP A 240 -16.48 -16.34 7.41
N VAL A 241 -17.34 -16.32 8.43
CA VAL A 241 -18.19 -15.16 8.78
C VAL A 241 -17.36 -13.92 9.07
N TYR A 242 -16.22 -14.07 9.76
CA TYR A 242 -15.34 -12.94 10.01
C TYR A 242 -14.61 -12.50 8.73
N MET A 243 -14.05 -13.46 7.99
CA MET A 243 -13.36 -13.19 6.72
C MET A 243 -14.24 -12.46 5.70
N ASP A 244 -15.54 -12.76 5.65
CA ASP A 244 -16.49 -12.15 4.71
C ASP A 244 -16.73 -10.66 4.99
N LYS A 245 -16.38 -10.17 6.18
CA LYS A 245 -16.43 -8.75 6.54
C LYS A 245 -15.13 -7.99 6.24
N LEU A 246 -14.09 -8.70 5.80
CA LEU A 246 -12.78 -8.14 5.46
C LEU A 246 -12.60 -8.03 3.94
N PRO A 247 -11.74 -7.12 3.44
CA PRO A 247 -11.58 -6.89 1.99
C PRO A 247 -10.72 -7.97 1.33
N VAL A 248 -11.27 -9.19 1.29
CA VAL A 248 -10.70 -10.35 0.62
C VAL A 248 -11.74 -11.05 -0.25
N ILE A 249 -11.30 -11.65 -1.34
CA ILE A 249 -12.16 -12.33 -2.31
C ILE A 249 -11.61 -13.74 -2.57
N PRO A 250 -12.11 -14.77 -1.85
CA PRO A 250 -11.99 -16.15 -2.29
C PRO A 250 -12.98 -16.40 -3.44
N ALA A 251 -12.49 -16.46 -4.67
CA ALA A 251 -13.30 -16.59 -5.87
C ALA A 251 -13.11 -17.93 -6.59
N THR A 252 -14.11 -18.25 -7.39
CA THR A 252 -14.15 -19.42 -8.30
C THR A 252 -14.00 -19.02 -9.77
N SER A 253 -14.15 -17.74 -10.08
CA SER A 253 -13.94 -17.18 -11.42
C SER A 253 -13.42 -15.74 -11.34
N VAL A 254 -12.79 -15.26 -12.43
CA VAL A 254 -12.40 -13.84 -12.54
C VAL A 254 -13.62 -12.93 -12.58
N LYS A 255 -14.73 -13.39 -13.20
CA LYS A 255 -16.01 -12.66 -13.21
C LYS A 255 -16.49 -12.36 -11.79
N GLU A 256 -16.48 -13.36 -10.91
CA GLU A 256 -16.82 -13.19 -9.48
C GLU A 256 -15.89 -12.16 -8.80
N ILE A 257 -14.59 -12.15 -9.13
CA ILE A 257 -13.66 -11.16 -8.59
C ILE A 257 -14.08 -9.75 -9.02
N LYS A 258 -14.31 -9.52 -10.31
CA LYS A 258 -14.72 -8.21 -10.84
C LYS A 258 -16.03 -7.73 -10.20
N GLU A 259 -17.04 -8.60 -10.12
CA GLU A 259 -18.32 -8.29 -9.47
C GLU A 259 -18.14 -7.91 -7.99
N ARG A 260 -17.30 -8.64 -7.25
CA ARG A 260 -17.04 -8.36 -5.83
C ARG A 260 -16.13 -7.15 -5.60
N LEU A 261 -15.44 -6.65 -6.62
CA LEU A 261 -14.70 -5.39 -6.57
C LEU A 261 -15.60 -4.18 -6.85
N GLN A 262 -16.74 -4.35 -7.51
CA GLN A 262 -17.64 -3.25 -7.90
C GLN A 262 -18.06 -2.34 -6.73
N PRO A 263 -18.41 -2.85 -5.53
CA PRO A 263 -18.75 -1.98 -4.40
C PRO A 263 -17.61 -1.06 -3.94
N PHE A 264 -16.36 -1.44 -4.20
CA PHE A 264 -15.19 -0.59 -3.91
C PHE A 264 -15.04 0.52 -4.95
N VAL A 265 -15.31 0.22 -6.23
CA VAL A 265 -15.35 1.23 -7.30
C VAL A 265 -16.43 2.26 -7.00
N GLU A 266 -17.63 1.82 -6.62
CA GLU A 266 -18.74 2.68 -6.19
C GLU A 266 -18.45 3.49 -4.93
N ALA A 267 -17.53 3.01 -4.08
CA ALA A 267 -17.03 3.77 -2.93
C ALA A 267 -16.05 4.90 -3.31
N GLY A 268 -15.72 5.05 -4.59
CA GLY A 268 -14.86 6.11 -5.11
C GLY A 268 -13.40 5.72 -5.26
N VAL A 269 -13.07 4.43 -5.35
CA VAL A 269 -11.69 3.99 -5.61
C VAL A 269 -11.31 4.27 -7.07
N ASP A 270 -10.33 5.15 -7.28
CA ASP A 270 -9.76 5.45 -8.61
C ASP A 270 -8.88 4.31 -9.14
N ARG A 271 -8.20 3.57 -8.24
CA ARG A 271 -7.33 2.45 -8.62
C ARG A 271 -7.40 1.32 -7.60
N MET A 272 -7.72 0.13 -8.09
CA MET A 272 -7.67 -1.09 -7.29
C MET A 272 -6.31 -1.78 -7.45
N ILE A 273 -5.68 -2.11 -6.32
CA ILE A 273 -4.58 -3.08 -6.28
C ILE A 273 -5.16 -4.43 -5.90
N VAL A 274 -4.89 -5.43 -6.74
CA VAL A 274 -5.37 -6.81 -6.59
C VAL A 274 -4.18 -7.73 -6.35
N PRO A 275 -3.69 -7.88 -5.10
CA PRO A 275 -2.68 -8.88 -4.78
C PRO A 275 -3.31 -10.26 -4.87
N TYR A 276 -2.85 -11.03 -5.85
CA TYR A 276 -3.18 -12.44 -5.98
C TYR A 276 -2.43 -13.25 -4.92
N VAL A 277 -3.15 -14.11 -4.21
CA VAL A 277 -2.60 -15.09 -3.27
C VAL A 277 -2.76 -16.48 -3.90
N PRO A 278 -1.67 -17.08 -4.41
CA PRO A 278 -1.71 -18.35 -5.09
C PRO A 278 -2.25 -19.49 -4.22
N VAL A 279 -2.99 -20.40 -4.85
CA VAL A 279 -3.68 -21.51 -4.18
C VAL A 279 -2.90 -22.81 -4.28
N THR A 280 -2.39 -23.09 -5.47
CA THR A 280 -1.72 -24.36 -5.78
C THR A 280 -0.23 -24.18 -6.01
N GLU A 281 0.51 -25.29 -5.90
CA GLU A 281 1.92 -25.36 -6.27
C GLU A 281 2.06 -25.92 -7.70
N PRO A 282 3.06 -25.48 -8.48
CA PRO A 282 4.02 -24.41 -8.16
C PRO A 282 3.38 -23.01 -8.17
N VAL A 283 3.67 -22.18 -7.15
CA VAL A 283 3.13 -20.82 -6.99
C VAL A 283 3.22 -19.94 -8.25
N ILE A 284 4.33 -20.00 -8.98
CA ILE A 284 4.54 -19.18 -10.19
C ILE A 284 3.56 -19.56 -11.29
N GLU A 285 3.34 -20.86 -11.47
CA GLU A 285 2.46 -21.38 -12.51
C GLU A 285 0.99 -21.10 -12.18
N ASP A 286 0.63 -21.17 -10.91
CA ASP A 286 -0.68 -20.74 -10.42
C ASP A 286 -0.93 -19.24 -10.66
N ALA A 287 0.06 -18.39 -10.37
CA ALA A 287 0.00 -16.96 -10.65
C ALA A 287 -0.08 -16.66 -12.17
N ARG A 288 0.64 -17.40 -13.01
CA ARG A 288 0.56 -17.26 -14.47
C ARG A 288 -0.85 -17.54 -14.98
N ARG A 289 -1.47 -18.64 -14.53
CA ARG A 289 -2.86 -18.97 -14.87
C ARG A 289 -3.83 -17.88 -14.45
N PHE A 290 -3.64 -17.28 -13.27
CA PHE A 290 -4.46 -16.16 -12.83
C PHE A 290 -4.35 -14.95 -13.76
N VAL A 291 -3.13 -14.55 -14.16
CA VAL A 291 -2.91 -13.43 -15.07
C VAL A 291 -3.52 -13.70 -16.45
N GLU A 292 -3.40 -14.92 -16.97
CA GLU A 292 -4.01 -15.33 -18.25
C GLU A 292 -5.53 -15.32 -18.19
N ALA A 293 -6.11 -15.89 -17.13
CA ALA A 293 -7.55 -15.84 -16.90
C ALA A 293 -8.05 -14.40 -16.76
N TRP A 294 -7.26 -13.53 -16.12
CA TRP A 294 -7.58 -12.11 -16.01
C TRP A 294 -7.60 -11.42 -17.38
N GLY A 295 -6.57 -11.62 -18.20
CA GLY A 295 -6.48 -11.05 -19.54
C GLY A 295 -7.57 -11.53 -20.50
N ASN A 296 -7.97 -12.80 -20.41
CA ASN A 296 -9.02 -13.39 -21.25
C ASN A 296 -10.45 -12.99 -20.85
N SER A 297 -10.63 -12.43 -19.65
CA SER A 297 -11.97 -12.12 -19.10
C SER A 297 -12.61 -10.84 -19.68
N GLY A 298 -12.14 -10.35 -20.82
CA GLY A 298 -12.59 -9.12 -21.47
C GLY A 298 -12.14 -7.86 -20.71
N SER A 299 -11.62 -6.88 -21.45
CA SER A 299 -11.33 -5.54 -20.93
C SER A 299 -12.61 -4.70 -20.95
N ASP A 300 -13.44 -4.85 -19.94
CA ASP A 300 -14.40 -3.80 -19.60
C ASP A 300 -13.73 -2.89 -18.57
N GLY A 301 -13.07 -1.83 -19.05
CA GLY A 301 -12.60 -0.67 -18.27
C GLY A 301 -11.28 -0.83 -17.53
#